data_AF-A0A364N2J0-F1
#
_entry.id   AF-A0A364N2J0-F1
#
_cell.length_a   1.000
_cell.length_b   1.000
_cell.length_c   1.000
_cell.angle_alpha   90.00
_cell.angle_beta   90.00
_cell.angle_gamma   90.00
#
_symmetry.space_group_name_H-M   'P 1'
#
loop_
_entity.id
_entity.type
_entity.pdbx_description
1 polymer ?
#
loop_
_entity_poly.entity_id
_entity_poly.type
_entity_poly.pdbx_seq_one_letter_code
_entity_poly.pdbx_strand_id
1 'polypeptide(L)'
;MTFDDLHEKITPGNPSRESSPNRGASVHQSIAIPKPCKPLRQWQQDQNIDRDAQIKLTKLVHMRYQHPNLDEITTFLRDFGMSVAQKAPGKKWFKGYGDDQYIYYAQEGEKKFLGGCFEVASFSELEKASKVHGAGPIEELTDAPGGGHMITLHDPEGFPINLMYGQTKKKPAPPHLHKKT
;
A
#
# COMPACT_ATOMS: atom_id res chain seq x y z
N MET A 1 -10.35 5.77 -38.41
CA MET A 1 -11.34 6.39 -37.52
C MET A 1 -10.69 7.66 -36.98
N THR A 2 -11.11 8.81 -37.49
CA THR A 2 -10.57 10.14 -37.17
C THR A 2 -11.15 10.65 -35.85
N PHE A 3 -10.45 11.58 -35.20
CA PHE A 3 -10.81 12.15 -33.88
C PHE A 3 -12.17 12.89 -33.85
N ASP A 4 -12.79 13.11 -35.01
CA ASP A 4 -14.05 13.85 -35.17
C ASP A 4 -15.30 13.03 -34.81
N ASP A 5 -15.23 11.70 -34.74
CA ASP A 5 -16.39 10.82 -34.50
C ASP A 5 -16.80 10.69 -33.01
N LEU A 6 -16.20 11.46 -32.10
CA LEU A 6 -16.43 11.39 -30.64
C LEU A 6 -17.47 12.40 -30.09
N HIS A 7 -18.12 13.19 -30.95
CA HIS A 7 -18.96 14.32 -30.49
C HIS A 7 -20.41 13.98 -30.08
N GLU A 8 -20.90 12.75 -30.26
CA GLU A 8 -22.35 12.45 -30.11
C GLU A 8 -22.77 11.50 -28.98
N LYS A 9 -22.05 11.48 -27.85
CA LYS A 9 -22.61 10.93 -26.60
C LYS A 9 -22.50 11.91 -25.44
N ILE A 10 -23.06 13.09 -25.63
CA ILE A 10 -23.43 13.98 -24.52
C ILE A 10 -24.63 13.32 -23.84
N THR A 11 -24.41 12.74 -22.66
CA THR A 11 -25.49 12.33 -21.77
C THR A 11 -26.52 13.47 -21.70
N PRO A 12 -27.82 13.24 -21.96
CA PRO A 12 -28.80 14.31 -21.89
C PRO A 12 -28.68 14.98 -20.52
N GLY A 13 -28.46 16.29 -20.54
CA GLY A 13 -28.14 17.10 -19.37
C GLY A 13 -29.26 17.04 -18.35
N ASN A 14 -29.20 16.04 -17.48
CA ASN A 14 -29.99 16.05 -16.27
C ASN A 14 -29.37 17.16 -15.40
N PRO A 15 -30.09 18.24 -15.06
CA PRO A 15 -29.53 19.30 -14.25
C PRO A 15 -29.00 18.66 -12.97
N SER A 16 -27.72 18.89 -12.66
CA SER A 16 -27.15 18.48 -11.38
C SER A 16 -28.06 19.05 -10.30
N ARG A 17 -28.74 18.18 -9.55
CA ARG A 17 -29.55 18.55 -8.39
C ARG A 17 -28.77 19.57 -7.55
N GLU A 18 -29.44 20.60 -7.06
CA GLU A 18 -28.86 21.51 -6.08
C GLU A 18 -28.21 20.72 -4.93
N SER A 19 -27.12 21.24 -4.37
CA SER A 19 -26.37 20.62 -3.28
C SER A 19 -27.24 20.46 -2.04
N SER A 20 -28.00 19.36 -1.98
CA SER A 20 -28.74 18.97 -0.79
C SER A 20 -27.82 18.25 0.18
N PRO A 21 -27.93 18.47 1.50
CA PRO A 21 -27.24 17.63 2.48
C PRO A 21 -27.54 16.16 2.20
N ASN A 22 -26.54 15.29 2.36
CA ASN A 22 -26.75 13.85 2.28
C ASN A 22 -27.87 13.47 3.26
N ARG A 23 -29.06 13.13 2.74
CA ARG A 23 -30.12 12.50 3.53
C ARG A 23 -29.76 11.02 3.66
N GLY A 24 -28.76 10.73 4.49
CA GLY A 24 -28.53 9.36 4.93
C GLY A 24 -29.79 8.87 5.65
N ALA A 25 -30.37 7.77 5.19
CA ALA A 25 -31.36 7.03 5.96
C ALA A 25 -30.63 5.92 6.70
N SER A 26 -30.66 5.95 8.04
CA SER A 26 -30.21 4.83 8.85
C SER A 26 -31.26 3.73 8.77
N VAL A 27 -30.95 2.65 8.06
CA VAL A 27 -31.76 1.43 8.06
C VAL A 27 -31.39 0.59 9.27
N HIS A 28 -32.38 -0.09 9.86
CA HIS A 28 -32.12 -1.06 10.92
C HIS A 28 -31.20 -2.17 10.42
N GLN A 29 -30.29 -2.66 11.27
CA GLN A 29 -29.26 -3.64 10.87
C GLN A 29 -29.83 -4.89 10.19
N SER A 30 -31.04 -5.33 10.58
CA SER A 30 -31.72 -6.48 9.95
C SER A 30 -32.13 -6.25 8.50
N ILE A 31 -32.30 -4.99 8.09
CA ILE A 31 -32.63 -4.59 6.73
C ILE A 31 -31.34 -4.36 5.95
N ALA A 32 -30.31 -3.77 6.58
CA ALA A 32 -29.00 -3.55 5.98
C ALA A 32 -28.27 -4.87 5.66
N ILE A 33 -28.41 -5.85 6.55
CA ILE A 33 -27.78 -7.17 6.45
C ILE A 33 -28.90 -8.21 6.61
N PRO A 34 -29.62 -8.57 5.53
CA PRO A 34 -30.68 -9.55 5.61
C PRO A 34 -30.12 -10.91 6.02
N LYS A 35 -30.81 -11.57 6.97
CA LYS A 35 -30.50 -12.96 7.35
C LYS A 35 -30.88 -13.90 6.19
N PRO A 36 -30.13 -14.98 5.96
CA PRO A 36 -29.20 -15.62 6.91
C PRO A 36 -27.78 -15.04 6.89
N CYS A 37 -27.31 -14.59 8.06
CA CYS A 37 -25.89 -14.32 8.27
C CYS A 37 -25.19 -15.65 8.58
N LYS A 38 -24.17 -16.01 7.81
CA LYS A 38 -23.32 -17.17 8.11
C LYS A 38 -22.28 -16.79 9.18
N PRO A 39 -22.05 -17.61 10.22
CA PRO A 39 -20.90 -17.42 11.10
C PRO A 39 -19.60 -17.43 10.30
N LEU A 40 -18.64 -16.57 10.68
CA LEU A 40 -17.35 -16.44 9.97
C LEU A 40 -16.64 -17.78 9.78
N ARG A 41 -16.71 -18.67 10.78
CA ARG A 41 -16.10 -20.01 10.73
C ARG A 41 -16.73 -20.90 9.67
N GLN A 42 -18.05 -20.87 9.56
CA GLN A 42 -18.77 -21.63 8.55
C GLN A 42 -18.43 -21.07 7.15
N TRP A 43 -18.40 -19.75 6.98
CA TRP A 43 -18.00 -19.15 5.71
C TRP A 43 -16.54 -19.50 5.34
N GLN A 44 -15.60 -19.48 6.28
CA GLN A 44 -14.22 -19.88 6.03
C GLN A 44 -14.10 -21.34 5.54
N GLN A 45 -14.87 -22.24 6.15
CA GLN A 45 -14.94 -23.64 5.72
C GLN A 45 -15.56 -23.77 4.33
N ASP A 46 -16.70 -23.10 4.08
CA ASP A 46 -17.36 -23.07 2.78
C ASP A 46 -16.44 -22.52 1.66
N GLN A 47 -15.49 -21.64 2.00
CA GLN A 47 -14.51 -21.06 1.09
C GLN A 47 -13.17 -21.81 1.04
N ASN A 48 -13.04 -22.96 1.72
CA ASN A 48 -11.80 -23.73 1.82
C ASN A 48 -10.60 -22.88 2.30
N ILE A 49 -10.83 -21.97 3.24
CA ILE A 49 -9.77 -21.11 3.79
C ILE A 49 -9.01 -21.88 4.86
N ASP A 50 -7.80 -22.30 4.52
CA ASP A 50 -6.83 -22.83 5.49
C ASP A 50 -6.20 -21.69 6.29
N ARG A 51 -6.36 -21.75 7.63
CA ARG A 51 -5.83 -20.74 8.55
C ARG A 51 -4.35 -20.92 8.84
N ASP A 52 -3.84 -22.14 8.73
CA ASP A 52 -2.42 -22.40 8.98
C ASP A 52 -1.59 -21.91 7.80
N ALA A 53 -2.16 -21.97 6.59
CA ALA A 53 -1.62 -21.33 5.39
C ALA A 53 -1.81 -19.81 5.34
N GLN A 54 -2.66 -19.22 6.18
CA GLN A 54 -2.92 -17.78 6.17
C GLN A 54 -1.67 -17.01 6.64
N ILE A 55 -1.22 -16.08 5.79
CA ILE A 55 -0.08 -15.20 6.07
C ILE A 55 -0.49 -14.13 7.06
N LYS A 56 0.23 -14.02 8.18
CA LYS A 56 -0.08 -13.07 9.25
C LYS A 56 0.65 -11.74 9.04
N LEU A 57 -0.10 -10.73 8.61
CA LEU A 57 0.35 -9.35 8.52
C LEU A 57 0.21 -8.64 9.88
N THR A 58 1.17 -7.77 10.19
CA THR A 58 1.19 -7.02 11.46
C THR A 58 0.93 -5.53 11.23
N LYS A 59 1.56 -4.93 10.21
CA LYS A 59 1.35 -3.52 9.85
C LYS A 59 1.76 -3.21 8.41
N LEU A 60 1.25 -2.11 7.87
CA LEU A 60 1.78 -1.47 6.67
C LEU A 60 3.03 -0.66 7.05
N VAL A 61 4.16 -0.91 6.38
CA VAL A 61 5.45 -0.28 6.70
C VAL A 61 5.74 0.89 5.77
N HIS A 62 5.66 0.67 4.46
CA HIS A 62 6.01 1.68 3.47
C HIS A 62 5.33 1.45 2.13
N MET A 63 5.28 2.52 1.33
CA MET A 63 4.82 2.46 -0.07
C MET A 63 6.01 2.52 -1.03
N ARG A 64 5.89 1.85 -2.19
CA ARG A 64 6.97 1.74 -3.19
C ARG A 64 6.51 2.27 -4.54
N TYR A 65 7.29 3.17 -5.14
CA TYR A 65 6.97 3.79 -6.44
C TYR A 65 8.20 3.95 -7.33
N GLN A 66 7.97 3.90 -8.64
CA GLN A 66 8.90 4.40 -9.64
C GLN A 66 8.57 5.84 -10.02
N HIS A 67 9.62 6.66 -10.17
CA HIS A 67 9.52 8.05 -10.58
C HIS A 67 10.51 8.33 -11.72
N PRO A 68 10.07 9.01 -12.80
CA PRO A 68 10.96 9.39 -13.90
C PRO A 68 12.07 10.34 -13.46
N ASN A 69 11.79 11.18 -12.47
CA ASN A 69 12.76 12.10 -11.89
C ASN A 69 12.75 11.98 -10.36
N LEU A 70 13.83 11.43 -9.81
CA LEU A 70 13.96 11.26 -8.36
C LEU A 70 14.14 12.58 -7.60
N ASP A 71 14.55 13.66 -8.26
CA ASP A 71 14.73 14.95 -7.59
C ASP A 71 13.41 15.71 -7.43
N GLU A 72 12.52 15.62 -8.42
CA GLU A 72 11.16 16.19 -8.33
C GLU A 72 10.39 15.60 -7.14
N ILE A 73 10.33 14.28 -7.05
CA ILE A 73 9.67 13.61 -5.91
C ILE A 73 10.41 13.87 -4.59
N THR A 74 11.73 14.04 -4.62
CA THR A 74 12.49 14.39 -3.41
C THR A 74 12.06 15.75 -2.87
N THR A 75 11.87 16.75 -3.73
CA THR A 75 11.38 18.07 -3.35
C THR A 75 9.99 17.97 -2.74
N PHE A 76 9.05 17.31 -3.44
CA PHE A 76 7.68 17.13 -2.96
C PHE A 76 7.63 16.44 -1.58
N LEU A 77 8.37 15.35 -1.40
CA LEU A 77 8.36 14.60 -0.13
C LEU A 77 9.02 15.39 1.01
N ARG A 78 9.99 16.25 0.71
CA ARG A 78 10.58 17.15 1.70
C ARG A 78 9.60 18.23 2.12
N ASP A 79 8.87 18.82 1.16
CA ASP A 79 7.84 19.83 1.44
C ASP A 79 6.65 19.23 2.22
N PHE A 80 6.34 17.95 1.97
CA PHE A 80 5.39 17.18 2.77
C PHE A 80 5.87 16.91 4.21
N GLY A 81 7.16 17.11 4.49
CA GLY A 81 7.77 16.95 5.82
C GLY A 81 8.46 15.60 6.04
N MET A 82 8.78 14.85 4.98
CA MET A 82 9.65 13.67 5.06
C MET A 82 11.13 14.06 4.91
N SER A 83 12.01 13.20 5.42
CA SER A 83 13.46 13.37 5.25
C SER A 83 14.07 12.17 4.53
N VAL A 84 15.21 12.36 3.88
CA VAL A 84 15.92 11.26 3.23
C VAL A 84 16.56 10.36 4.30
N ALA A 85 16.24 9.07 4.25
CA ALA A 85 16.84 8.05 5.11
C ALA A 85 18.16 7.56 4.53
N GLN A 86 18.17 7.23 3.23
CA GLN A 86 19.34 6.74 2.50
C GLN A 86 19.19 7.02 1.01
N LYS A 87 20.32 7.06 0.30
CA LYS A 87 20.40 7.18 -1.15
C LYS A 87 21.29 6.06 -1.68
N ALA A 88 20.91 5.47 -2.81
CA ALA A 88 21.72 4.56 -3.59
C ALA A 88 21.53 4.89 -5.09
N PRO A 89 22.36 4.35 -5.99
CA PRO A 89 22.17 4.56 -7.43
C PRO A 89 20.75 4.19 -7.87
N GLY A 90 20.01 5.14 -8.43
CA GLY A 90 18.63 4.95 -8.89
C GLY A 90 17.59 4.67 -7.80
N LYS A 91 17.92 4.79 -6.51
CA LYS A 91 17.01 4.49 -5.38
C LYS A 91 17.14 5.53 -4.25
N LYS A 92 16.02 5.92 -3.66
CA LYS A 92 15.95 6.80 -2.49
C LYS A 92 14.92 6.29 -1.49
N TRP A 93 15.26 6.34 -0.21
CA TRP A 93 14.37 5.99 0.90
C TRP A 93 14.06 7.25 1.71
N PHE A 94 12.81 7.43 2.08
CA PHE A 94 12.34 8.57 2.86
C PHE A 94 11.69 8.13 4.16
N LYS A 95 12.04 8.80 5.25
CA LYS A 95 11.58 8.52 6.60
C LYS A 95 10.70 9.63 7.14
N GLY A 96 9.73 9.23 7.95
CA GLY A 96 8.97 10.11 8.83
C GLY A 96 9.57 10.14 10.25
N TYR A 97 8.73 10.58 11.19
CA TYR A 97 9.10 10.78 12.59
C TYR A 97 9.06 9.50 13.43
N GLY A 98 8.32 8.48 12.98
CA GLY A 98 8.14 7.21 13.69
C GLY A 98 9.38 6.33 13.80
N ASP A 99 9.16 5.09 14.23
CA ASP A 99 10.17 4.06 14.48
C ASP A 99 10.54 3.24 13.22
N ASP A 100 9.77 3.32 12.15
CA ASP A 100 10.09 2.69 10.88
C ASP A 100 11.24 3.37 10.17
N GLN A 101 12.17 2.59 9.63
CA GLN A 101 13.39 3.10 8.99
C GLN A 101 13.10 4.05 7.83
N TYR A 102 12.06 3.72 7.07
CA TYR A 102 11.52 4.54 5.99
C TYR A 102 10.05 4.17 5.76
N ILE A 103 9.29 5.13 5.25
CA ILE A 103 7.85 5.00 4.96
C ILE A 103 7.55 5.17 3.47
N TYR A 104 8.55 5.59 2.68
CA TYR A 104 8.44 5.74 1.24
C TYR A 104 9.73 5.30 0.55
N TYR A 105 9.58 4.46 -0.47
CA TYR A 105 10.65 4.02 -1.36
C TYR A 105 10.40 4.58 -2.76
N ALA A 106 11.40 5.27 -3.31
CA ALA A 106 11.39 5.76 -4.67
C ALA A 106 12.53 5.10 -5.46
N GLN A 107 12.20 4.59 -6.64
CA GLN A 107 13.15 4.10 -7.62
C GLN A 107 13.03 4.89 -8.91
N GLU A 108 14.14 5.10 -9.60
CA GLU A 108 14.12 5.71 -10.93
C GLU A 108 13.49 4.76 -11.95
N GLY A 109 12.64 5.30 -12.82
CA GLY A 109 11.99 4.55 -13.89
C GLY A 109 10.70 5.19 -14.35
N GLU A 110 10.00 4.53 -15.28
CA GLU A 110 8.67 4.97 -15.70
C GLU A 110 7.71 5.00 -14.50
N LYS A 111 6.78 5.96 -14.49
CA LYS A 111 5.86 6.15 -13.36
C LYS A 111 5.03 4.89 -13.12
N LYS A 112 5.31 4.19 -12.02
CA LYS A 112 4.69 2.90 -11.70
C LYS A 112 4.51 2.72 -10.20
N PHE A 113 3.41 2.09 -9.82
CA PHE A 113 3.21 1.60 -8.46
C PHE A 113 3.89 0.24 -8.29
N LEU A 114 4.78 0.13 -7.31
CA LEU A 114 5.50 -1.11 -6.99
C LEU A 114 4.92 -1.84 -5.77
N GLY A 115 3.77 -1.39 -5.26
CA GLY A 115 3.06 -2.06 -4.19
C GLY A 115 3.24 -1.42 -2.81
N GLY A 116 2.30 -1.74 -1.92
CA GLY A 116 2.47 -1.53 -0.49
C GLY A 116 3.38 -2.62 0.09
N CYS A 117 4.10 -2.30 1.16
CA CYS A 117 4.94 -3.24 1.88
C CYS A 117 4.43 -3.45 3.31
N PHE A 118 4.14 -4.71 3.65
CA PHE A 118 3.57 -5.11 4.93
C PHE A 118 4.57 -5.94 5.74
N GLU A 119 4.66 -5.65 7.03
CA GLU A 119 5.47 -6.44 7.97
C GLU A 119 4.71 -7.71 8.35
N VAL A 120 5.37 -8.86 8.24
CA VAL A 120 4.80 -10.15 8.67
C VAL A 120 5.27 -10.52 10.08
N ALA A 121 4.51 -11.38 10.74
CA ALA A 121 4.77 -11.72 12.15
C ALA A 121 6.07 -12.50 12.40
N SER A 122 6.57 -13.24 11.40
CA SER A 122 7.83 -14.00 11.50
C SER A 122 8.40 -14.33 10.13
N PHE A 123 9.65 -14.79 10.07
CA PHE A 123 10.28 -15.23 8.81
C PHE A 123 9.52 -16.39 8.14
N SER A 124 8.94 -17.31 8.92
CA SER A 124 8.16 -18.43 8.36
C SER A 124 6.89 -17.97 7.63
N GLU A 125 6.39 -16.77 7.91
CA GLU A 125 5.30 -16.17 7.14
C GLU A 125 5.75 -15.77 5.73
N LEU A 126 7.03 -15.40 5.54
CA LEU A 126 7.62 -15.22 4.20
C LEU A 126 7.77 -16.57 3.47
N GLU A 127 8.12 -17.64 4.17
CA GLU A 127 8.19 -19.00 3.60
C GLU A 127 6.80 -19.55 3.23
N LYS A 128 5.74 -19.13 3.92
CA LYS A 128 4.36 -19.39 3.49
C LYS A 128 4.04 -18.60 2.23
N ALA A 129 4.40 -17.31 2.21
CA ALA A 129 4.20 -16.44 1.06
C ALA A 129 4.89 -16.97 -0.20
N SER A 130 6.08 -17.54 -0.09
CA SER A 130 6.81 -18.11 -1.23
C SER A 130 6.13 -19.34 -1.84
N LYS A 131 5.16 -19.95 -1.15
CA LYS A 131 4.36 -21.08 -1.66
C LYS A 131 3.11 -20.61 -2.43
N VAL A 132 2.80 -19.32 -2.40
CA VAL A 132 1.68 -18.75 -3.16
C VAL A 132 2.03 -18.76 -4.65
N HIS A 133 1.07 -19.14 -5.49
CA HIS A 133 1.27 -19.16 -6.93
C HIS A 133 1.62 -17.76 -7.46
N GLY A 134 2.71 -17.64 -8.23
CA GLY A 134 3.18 -16.36 -8.77
C GLY A 134 3.96 -15.49 -7.76
N ALA A 135 4.31 -16.04 -6.59
CA ALA A 135 5.23 -15.39 -5.66
C ALA A 135 6.65 -15.30 -6.24
N GLY A 136 7.30 -14.16 -6.03
CA GLY A 136 8.73 -14.00 -6.30
C GLY A 136 9.62 -14.73 -5.27
N PRO A 137 10.95 -14.69 -5.43
CA PRO A 137 11.86 -15.18 -4.41
C PRO A 137 11.85 -14.29 -3.17
N ILE A 138 12.27 -14.85 -2.03
CA ILE A 138 12.62 -14.06 -0.86
C ILE A 138 14.00 -13.44 -1.10
N GLU A 139 14.07 -12.11 -1.07
CA GLU A 139 15.28 -11.33 -1.29
C GLU A 139 15.75 -10.66 0.00
N GLU A 140 17.07 -10.66 0.23
CA GLU A 140 17.69 -9.89 1.30
C GLU A 140 17.81 -8.41 0.90
N LEU A 141 17.38 -7.51 1.78
CA LEU A 141 17.38 -6.06 1.54
C LEU A 141 18.71 -5.43 1.96
N THR A 142 19.79 -5.74 1.26
CA THR A 142 21.15 -5.25 1.60
C THR A 142 21.30 -3.73 1.50
N ASP A 143 20.67 -3.10 0.51
CA ASP A 143 20.73 -1.64 0.31
C ASP A 143 19.76 -0.86 1.21
N ALA A 144 18.72 -1.51 1.75
CA ALA A 144 17.64 -0.80 2.42
C ALA A 144 18.02 -0.46 3.88
N PRO A 145 17.70 0.75 4.36
CA PRO A 145 17.90 1.10 5.76
C PRO A 145 17.28 0.08 6.71
N GLY A 146 18.09 -0.44 7.62
CA GLY A 146 17.70 -1.44 8.61
C GLY A 146 17.54 -2.87 8.08
N GLY A 147 17.80 -3.12 6.81
CA GLY A 147 17.87 -4.45 6.21
C GLY A 147 16.56 -5.23 6.24
N GLY A 148 16.68 -6.54 6.41
CA GLY A 148 15.58 -7.49 6.46
C GLY A 148 15.44 -8.30 5.16
N HIS A 149 14.33 -9.01 5.05
CA HIS A 149 14.00 -9.86 3.91
C HIS A 149 12.64 -9.45 3.36
N MET A 150 12.47 -9.55 2.05
CA MET A 150 11.25 -9.16 1.37
C MET A 150 10.88 -10.15 0.27
N ILE A 151 9.59 -10.36 0.06
CA ILE A 151 9.04 -11.11 -1.06
C ILE A 151 7.95 -10.28 -1.73
N THR A 152 7.85 -10.38 -3.05
CA THR A 152 6.79 -9.73 -3.83
C THR A 152 5.78 -10.77 -4.29
N LEU A 153 4.51 -10.54 -3.96
CA LEU A 153 3.34 -11.26 -4.42
C LEU A 153 2.54 -10.38 -5.39
N HIS A 154 1.60 -10.98 -6.10
CA HIS A 154 0.61 -10.25 -6.89
C HIS A 154 -0.79 -10.62 -6.41
N ASP A 155 -1.66 -9.62 -6.26
CA ASP A 155 -3.06 -9.87 -6.00
C ASP A 155 -3.75 -10.45 -7.26
N PRO A 156 -5.01 -10.90 -7.15
CA PRO A 156 -5.74 -11.44 -8.30
C PRO A 156 -5.90 -10.47 -9.48
N GLU A 157 -5.79 -9.16 -9.24
CA GLU A 157 -5.84 -8.10 -10.26
C GLU A 157 -4.45 -7.75 -10.83
N GLY A 158 -3.40 -8.45 -10.37
CA GLY A 158 -2.02 -8.26 -10.81
C GLY A 158 -1.29 -7.09 -10.13
N PHE A 159 -1.84 -6.49 -9.07
CA PHE A 159 -1.13 -5.46 -8.32
C PHE A 159 -0.07 -6.07 -7.40
N PRO A 160 1.15 -5.50 -7.37
CA PRO A 160 2.21 -5.99 -6.51
C PRO A 160 1.89 -5.72 -5.03
N ILE A 161 2.13 -6.73 -4.19
CA ILE A 161 2.07 -6.67 -2.73
C ILE A 161 3.42 -7.14 -2.21
N ASN A 162 4.07 -6.36 -1.36
CA ASN A 162 5.37 -6.71 -0.79
C ASN A 162 5.16 -7.14 0.67
N LEU A 163 5.83 -8.20 1.08
CA LEU A 163 5.84 -8.67 2.46
C LEU A 163 7.28 -8.65 2.97
N MET A 164 7.50 -8.17 4.20
CA MET A 164 8.84 -8.04 4.77
C MET A 164 8.93 -8.52 6.21
N TYR A 165 10.13 -8.97 6.60
CA TYR A 165 10.46 -9.34 7.97
C TYR A 165 11.91 -8.98 8.32
N GLY A 166 12.17 -8.68 9.59
CA GLY A 166 13.53 -8.53 10.12
C GLY A 166 14.17 -7.16 9.91
N GLN A 167 13.42 -6.15 9.46
CA GLN A 167 13.92 -4.78 9.42
C GLN A 167 14.08 -4.23 10.84
N THR A 168 15.28 -3.75 11.16
CA THR A 168 15.56 -3.10 12.45
C THR A 168 14.81 -1.77 12.56
N LYS A 169 14.24 -1.47 13.72
CA LYS A 169 13.58 -0.17 13.98
C LYS A 169 14.60 0.94 14.25
N LYS A 170 14.24 2.18 13.94
CA LYS A 170 15.00 3.39 14.32
C LYS A 170 14.42 4.05 15.56
N LYS A 171 15.23 4.88 16.22
CA LYS A 171 14.73 5.76 17.28
C LYS A 171 13.78 6.81 16.67
N PRO A 172 12.56 6.98 17.21
CA PRO A 172 11.67 8.05 16.79
C PRO A 172 12.32 9.43 16.95
N ALA A 173 12.04 10.33 16.01
CA ALA A 173 12.55 11.69 16.03
C ALA A 173 11.37 12.67 16.19
N PRO A 174 11.50 13.71 17.03
CA PRO A 174 10.46 14.73 17.13
C PRO A 174 10.32 15.49 15.79
N PRO A 175 9.11 16.00 15.50
CA PRO A 175 8.90 16.86 14.34
C PRO A 175 9.76 18.12 14.44
N HIS A 176 10.39 18.52 13.34
CA HIS A 176 11.08 19.80 13.26
C HIS A 176 10.05 20.91 13.13
N LEU A 177 9.59 21.42 14.27
CA LEU A 177 8.73 22.60 14.34
C LEU A 177 9.60 23.85 14.22
N HIS A 178 9.53 24.54 13.07
CA HIS A 178 10.02 25.91 13.00
C HIS A 178 9.17 26.76 13.94
N LYS A 179 9.79 27.30 15.00
CA LYS A 179 9.14 28.30 15.85
C LYS A 179 8.81 29.50 14.96
N LYS A 180 7.53 29.85 14.84
CA LYS A 180 7.12 31.13 14.25
C LYS A 180 7.62 32.23 15.18
N THR A 181 8.68 32.92 14.77
CA THR A 181 9.10 34.22 15.31
C THR A 181 8.29 35.34 14.69
#